data_AF-A0A1E1WGF3-F1
#
_entry.id   AF-A0A1E1WGF3-F1
#
_cell.length_a   1.000
_cell.length_b   1.000
_cell.length_c   1.000
_cell.angle_alpha   90.00
_cell.angle_beta   90.00
_cell.angle_gamma   90.00
#
_symmetry.space_group_name_H-M   'P 1'
#
loop_
_entity.id
_entity.type
_entity.pdbx_description
1 polymer ?
#
loop_
_entity_poly.entity_id
_entity_poly.type
_entity_poly.pdbx_seq_one_letter_code
_entity_poly.pdbx_strand_id
1 'polypeptide(L)'
;MRRSLAPSQVGAGDSVFKSPLLDSAKRKRRECAKIPLAQKSLSQAMSASEHETLIKQILSKPFKVPIPNYVSSYCGKSLGLKRSQVRRALHDPDEPNALVLFRPPYIPEHEKMKMSANDIKVAVVVDPVLGNILRPHQRDGVKFMYDCITGAQIE
;
A
#
# COMPACT_ATOMS: atom_id res chain seq x y z
N MET A 1 -10.48 32.21 34.36
CA MET A 1 -11.52 31.35 33.75
C MET A 1 -11.39 31.44 32.24
N ARG A 2 -10.90 30.38 31.58
CA ARG A 2 -10.58 30.37 30.15
C ARG A 2 -11.78 29.80 29.38
N ARG A 3 -12.55 30.65 28.70
CA ARG A 3 -13.67 30.23 27.84
C ARG A 3 -13.10 29.53 26.60
N SER A 4 -13.39 28.24 26.43
CA SER A 4 -13.11 27.50 25.21
C SER A 4 -14.06 27.94 24.11
N LEU A 5 -13.53 28.36 22.96
CA LEU A 5 -14.32 28.57 21.75
C LEU A 5 -14.64 27.21 21.13
N ALA A 6 -15.75 26.61 21.55
CA ALA A 6 -16.32 25.45 20.87
C ALA A 6 -16.93 25.89 19.53
N PRO A 7 -16.70 25.17 18.41
CA PRO A 7 -17.19 25.56 17.08
C PRO A 7 -18.71 25.59 16.94
N SER A 8 -19.46 25.13 17.94
CA SER A 8 -20.92 25.04 17.92
C SER A 8 -21.64 26.38 18.09
N GLN A 9 -20.93 27.50 18.26
CA GLN A 9 -21.54 28.83 18.48
C GLN A 9 -21.28 29.85 17.38
N VAL A 10 -20.66 29.46 16.25
CA VAL A 10 -20.53 30.35 15.10
C VAL A 10 -21.70 30.08 14.16
N GLY A 11 -22.52 31.11 13.97
CA GLY A 11 -23.80 31.07 13.27
C GLY A 11 -23.73 30.62 11.82
N ALA A 12 -24.94 30.35 11.31
CA ALA A 12 -25.27 29.97 9.95
C ALA A 12 -24.41 30.66 8.88
N GLY A 13 -23.46 29.91 8.33
CA GLY A 13 -22.80 30.18 7.07
C GLY A 13 -22.97 28.96 6.17
N ASP A 14 -23.21 29.19 4.89
CA ASP A 14 -23.53 28.21 3.82
C ASP A 14 -22.40 27.20 3.50
N SER A 15 -21.83 26.56 4.51
CA SER A 15 -20.81 25.51 4.35
C SER A 15 -21.17 24.27 5.16
N VAL A 16 -22.35 23.72 4.88
CA VAL A 16 -22.64 22.32 5.22
C VAL A 16 -21.59 21.46 4.54
N PHE A 17 -20.80 20.73 5.32
CA PHE A 17 -19.86 19.73 4.83
C PHE A 17 -20.63 18.69 4.00
N LYS A 18 -20.60 18.84 2.67
CA LYS A 18 -21.19 17.87 1.75
C LYS A 18 -20.20 16.74 1.55
N SER A 19 -20.53 15.56 2.08
CA SER A 19 -19.69 14.38 1.89
C SER A 19 -19.58 14.06 0.38
N PRO A 20 -18.38 13.80 -0.15
CA PRO A 20 -18.17 13.51 -1.58
C PRO A 20 -18.85 12.23 -2.07
N LEU A 21 -19.41 11.44 -1.16
CA LEU A 21 -20.06 10.16 -1.43
C LEU A 21 -21.56 10.28 -1.70
N LEU A 22 -22.18 11.43 -1.39
CA LEU A 22 -23.63 11.62 -1.52
C LEU A 22 -24.03 12.41 -2.77
N ASP A 23 -23.08 12.99 -3.50
CA ASP A 23 -23.38 13.64 -4.79
C ASP A 23 -23.55 12.58 -5.88
N SER A 24 -24.81 12.22 -6.15
CA SER A 24 -25.21 11.40 -7.31
C SER A 24 -25.17 12.21 -8.62
N ALA A 25 -24.16 13.07 -8.77
CA ALA A 25 -23.90 13.79 -10.00
C ALA A 25 -23.28 12.84 -11.02
N LYS A 26 -24.10 12.51 -12.04
CA LYS A 26 -23.75 11.89 -13.33
C LYS A 26 -22.25 11.67 -13.51
N ARG A 27 -21.79 10.42 -13.45
CA ARG A 27 -20.42 10.02 -13.84
C ARG A 27 -20.11 10.63 -15.22
N LYS A 28 -19.45 11.78 -15.25
CA LYS A 28 -18.90 12.35 -16.48
C LYS A 28 -17.91 11.31 -16.96
N ARG A 29 -18.24 10.64 -18.07
CA ARG A 29 -17.36 9.70 -18.75
C ARG A 29 -16.01 10.41 -18.85
N ARG A 30 -14.96 9.86 -18.21
CA ARG A 30 -13.61 10.41 -18.32
C ARG A 30 -13.26 10.34 -19.80
N GLU A 31 -13.42 11.44 -20.54
CA GLU A 31 -12.86 11.54 -21.87
C GLU A 31 -11.36 11.47 -21.69
N CYS A 32 -10.77 10.43 -22.26
CA CYS A 32 -9.34 10.33 -22.38
C CYS A 32 -8.90 11.58 -23.14
N ALA A 33 -8.23 12.51 -22.46
CA ALA A 33 -7.63 13.65 -23.13
C ALA A 33 -6.70 13.08 -24.21
N LYS A 34 -7.07 13.25 -25.47
CA LYS A 34 -6.24 12.86 -26.60
C LYS A 34 -4.98 13.71 -26.49
N ILE A 35 -3.90 13.13 -25.96
CA ILE A 35 -2.58 13.74 -26.02
C ILE A 35 -2.33 13.99 -27.51
N PRO A 36 -2.09 15.23 -27.95
CA PRO A 36 -1.73 15.48 -29.33
C PRO A 36 -0.42 14.73 -29.56
N LEU A 37 -0.48 13.62 -30.30
CA LEU A 37 0.72 12.97 -30.79
C LEU A 37 1.32 13.97 -31.77
N ALA A 38 2.33 14.73 -31.33
CA ALA A 38 3.15 15.51 -32.22
C ALA A 38 3.67 14.53 -33.27
N GLN A 39 3.15 14.65 -34.50
CA GLN A 39 3.57 13.87 -35.63
C GLN A 39 5.00 14.28 -35.94
N LYS A 40 5.97 13.57 -35.35
CA LYS A 40 7.36 13.67 -35.76
C LYS A 40 7.41 13.16 -37.21
N SER A 41 7.82 14.06 -38.10
CA SER A 41 7.76 13.96 -39.55
C SER A 41 8.41 12.69 -40.12
N LEU A 42 7.88 12.29 -41.28
CA LEU A 42 8.20 11.10 -42.04
C LEU A 42 9.66 10.99 -42.51
N SER A 43 10.03 9.72 -42.72
CA SER A 43 11.06 9.17 -43.60
C SER A 43 12.53 9.42 -43.26
N GLN A 44 13.08 8.49 -42.48
CA GLN A 44 14.37 7.91 -42.84
C GLN A 44 14.14 6.41 -42.97
N ALA A 45 14.13 5.90 -44.20
CA ALA A 45 14.13 4.47 -44.46
C ALA A 45 15.50 3.94 -43.99
N MET A 46 15.60 3.64 -42.70
CA MET A 46 16.79 3.01 -42.15
C MET A 46 16.93 1.63 -42.81
N SER A 47 18.16 1.21 -43.04
CA SER A 47 18.43 -0.14 -43.54
C SER A 47 17.81 -1.17 -42.58
N ALA A 48 17.41 -2.34 -43.11
CA ALA A 48 16.78 -3.38 -42.30
C ALA A 48 17.63 -3.75 -41.05
N SER A 49 18.96 -3.68 -41.16
CA SER A 49 19.86 -3.93 -40.04
C SER A 49 19.79 -2.86 -38.96
N GLU A 50 19.76 -1.58 -39.32
CA GLU A 50 19.65 -0.47 -38.36
C GLU A 50 18.31 -0.51 -37.62
N HIS A 51 17.22 -0.79 -38.34
CA HIS A 51 15.89 -0.98 -37.75
C HIS A 51 15.89 -2.11 -36.72
N GLU A 52 16.52 -3.25 -37.02
CA GLU A 52 16.65 -4.35 -36.06
C GLU A 52 17.49 -4.00 -34.83
N THR A 53 18.60 -3.25 -35.01
CA THR A 53 19.41 -2.80 -33.86
C THR A 53 18.63 -1.86 -32.93
N LEU A 54 17.82 -0.98 -33.49
CA LEU A 54 16.97 -0.07 -32.73
C LEU A 54 15.92 -0.84 -31.92
N ILE A 55 15.27 -1.84 -32.51
CA ILE A 55 14.30 -2.70 -31.81
C ILE A 55 14.98 -3.45 -30.65
N LYS A 56 16.14 -4.05 -30.89
CA LYS A 56 16.92 -4.74 -29.83
C LYS A 56 17.24 -3.79 -28.68
N GLN A 57 17.61 -2.54 -28.98
CA GLN A 57 17.91 -1.52 -27.99
C GLN A 57 16.67 -1.05 -27.20
N ILE A 58 15.48 -1.05 -27.81
CA ILE A 58 14.22 -0.72 -27.13
C ILE A 58 13.84 -1.87 -26.20
N LEU A 59 13.89 -3.12 -26.68
CA LEU A 59 13.50 -4.31 -25.92
C LEU A 59 14.48 -4.63 -24.78
N SER A 60 15.74 -4.20 -24.88
CA SER A 60 16.73 -4.37 -23.81
C SER A 60 16.56 -3.39 -22.64
N LYS A 61 15.81 -2.28 -22.82
CA LYS A 61 15.58 -1.30 -21.75
C LYS A 61 14.43 -1.78 -20.86
N PRO A 62 14.60 -1.82 -19.52
CA PRO A 62 13.50 -2.14 -18.63
C PRO A 62 12.41 -1.06 -18.75
N PHE A 63 11.15 -1.48 -18.85
CA PHE A 63 10.02 -0.57 -18.93
C PHE A 63 9.96 0.36 -17.70
N LYS A 64 9.93 1.68 -17.93
CA LYS A 64 9.78 2.69 -16.87
C LYS A 64 8.37 3.27 -16.92
N VAL A 65 7.64 3.14 -15.82
CA VAL A 65 6.29 3.70 -15.68
C VAL A 65 6.36 5.23 -15.80
N PRO A 66 5.59 5.87 -16.70
CA PRO A 66 5.61 7.32 -16.93
C PRO A 66 4.79 8.08 -15.87
N ILE A 67 4.96 7.71 -14.60
CA ILE A 67 4.33 8.37 -13.46
C ILE A 67 5.48 8.86 -12.57
N PRO A 68 5.60 10.19 -12.33
CA PRO A 68 6.63 10.71 -11.45
C PRO A 68 6.46 10.11 -10.05
N ASN A 69 7.57 9.68 -9.45
CA ASN A 69 7.61 9.04 -8.13
C ASN A 69 6.82 7.71 -8.01
N TYR A 70 6.66 6.96 -9.11
CA TYR A 70 6.08 5.62 -9.03
C TYR A 70 7.01 4.67 -8.26
N VAL A 71 6.68 4.46 -6.99
CA VAL A 71 7.22 3.36 -6.19
C VAL A 71 6.41 2.13 -6.54
N SER A 72 7.02 1.22 -7.30
CA SER A 72 6.45 -0.11 -7.54
C SER A 72 6.28 -0.77 -6.17
N SER A 73 5.03 -0.96 -5.73
CA SER A 73 4.72 -1.67 -4.50
C SER A 73 5.56 -2.95 -4.44
N TYR A 74 6.20 -3.21 -3.29
CA TYR A 74 7.28 -4.20 -3.04
C TYR A 74 6.98 -5.67 -3.42
N CYS A 75 5.86 -5.95 -4.07
CA CYS A 75 5.53 -7.23 -4.66
C CYS A 75 5.62 -7.12 -6.18
N GLY A 76 6.68 -7.69 -6.75
CA GLY A 76 6.91 -7.75 -8.20
C GLY A 76 5.66 -8.24 -8.94
N LYS A 77 4.99 -7.32 -9.62
CA LYS A 77 3.82 -7.61 -10.44
C LYS A 77 4.30 -8.13 -11.79
N SER A 78 4.44 -9.45 -11.92
CA SER A 78 4.47 -10.09 -13.24
C SER A 78 3.11 -9.87 -13.90
N LEU A 79 3.09 -9.32 -15.12
CA LEU A 79 1.88 -9.25 -15.92
C LEU A 79 1.30 -10.67 -16.09
N GLY A 80 -0.01 -10.82 -15.96
CA GLY A 80 -0.72 -12.07 -16.25
C GLY A 80 -0.76 -13.13 -15.13
N LEU A 81 0.17 -13.13 -14.17
CA LEU A 81 0.09 -14.01 -12.99
C LEU A 81 -0.31 -13.19 -11.76
N LYS A 82 -1.59 -13.24 -11.40
CA LYS A 82 -2.03 -12.78 -10.07
C LYS A 82 -1.41 -13.75 -9.07
N ARG A 83 -0.24 -13.40 -8.51
CA ARG A 83 0.34 -14.15 -7.39
C ARG A 83 -0.75 -14.28 -6.33
N SER A 84 -1.05 -15.52 -5.91
CA SER A 84 -1.83 -15.73 -4.70
C SER A 84 -1.21 -14.84 -3.64
N GLN A 85 -2.02 -13.97 -3.02
CA GLN A 85 -1.52 -13.06 -2.01
C GLN A 85 -1.01 -13.94 -0.86
N VAL A 86 0.30 -14.15 -0.81
CA VAL A 86 0.93 -14.92 0.26
C VAL A 86 0.55 -14.23 1.56
N ARG A 87 -0.04 -15.00 2.48
CA ARG A 87 -0.42 -14.49 3.79
C ARG A 87 0.84 -14.03 4.50
N ARG A 88 0.96 -12.72 4.70
CA ARG A 88 2.12 -12.05 5.31
C ARG A 88 1.66 -11.03 6.33
N ALA A 89 2.57 -10.64 7.21
CA ALA A 89 2.32 -9.55 8.15
C ALA A 89 2.01 -8.24 7.39
N LEU A 90 1.16 -7.39 8.00
CA LEU A 90 0.80 -6.10 7.41
C LEU A 90 1.98 -5.12 7.41
N HIS A 91 2.74 -5.13 8.51
CA HIS A 91 3.96 -4.36 8.68
C HIS A 91 5.14 -5.30 8.95
N ASP A 92 6.35 -4.82 8.68
CA ASP A 92 7.57 -5.59 8.82
C ASP A 92 7.94 -5.79 10.30
N PRO A 93 8.09 -7.04 10.79
CA PRO A 93 8.49 -7.31 12.17
C PRO A 93 9.96 -7.02 12.49
N ASP A 94 10.84 -6.93 11.48
CA ASP A 94 12.29 -6.80 11.69
C ASP A 94 12.77 -5.34 11.52
N GLU A 95 11.86 -4.39 11.27
CA GLU A 95 12.15 -2.95 11.25
C GLU A 95 12.60 -2.42 12.62
N PRO A 96 13.54 -1.45 12.65
CA PRO A 96 13.96 -0.82 13.89
C PRO A 96 12.76 -0.17 14.60
N ASN A 97 12.66 -0.39 15.90
CA ASN A 97 11.55 0.07 16.75
C ASN A 97 10.17 -0.54 16.45
N ALA A 98 10.07 -1.58 15.61
CA ALA A 98 8.82 -2.31 15.41
C ALA A 98 8.27 -2.83 16.76
N LEU A 99 7.00 -2.53 17.05
CA LEU A 99 6.29 -3.10 18.20
C LEU A 99 5.55 -4.35 17.73
N VAL A 100 6.20 -5.51 17.92
CA VAL A 100 5.65 -6.82 17.58
C VAL A 100 4.82 -7.35 18.75
N LEU A 101 3.54 -7.59 18.50
CA LEU A 101 2.59 -8.13 19.50
C LEU A 101 2.59 -9.65 19.50
N PHE A 102 2.69 -10.25 18.31
CA PHE A 102 2.72 -11.71 18.15
C PHE A 102 3.78 -12.11 17.14
N ARG A 103 4.67 -13.03 17.52
CA ARG A 103 5.62 -13.69 16.60
C ARG A 103 5.15 -15.13 16.38
N PRO A 104 4.92 -15.55 15.13
CA PRO A 104 4.47 -16.91 14.85
C PRO A 104 5.54 -17.92 15.31
N PRO A 105 5.13 -19.08 15.85
CA PRO A 105 6.06 -20.12 16.24
C PRO A 105 6.82 -20.65 15.01
N TYR A 106 8.02 -21.17 15.27
CA TYR A 106 8.79 -21.83 14.21
C TYR A 106 8.08 -23.13 13.81
N ILE A 107 7.65 -23.19 12.55
CA ILE A 107 7.06 -24.38 11.92
C ILE A 107 7.99 -24.78 10.79
N PRO A 108 8.35 -26.08 10.66
CA PRO A 108 9.20 -26.55 9.57
C PRO A 108 8.51 -26.38 8.22
N GLU A 109 9.30 -26.21 7.15
CA GLU A 109 8.78 -25.87 5.82
C GLU A 109 7.81 -26.92 5.25
N HIS A 110 8.10 -28.20 5.50
CA HIS A 110 7.25 -29.29 5.02
C HIS A 110 5.86 -29.30 5.67
N GLU A 111 5.72 -28.83 6.91
CA GLU A 111 4.42 -28.66 7.57
C GLU A 111 3.72 -27.40 7.06
N LYS A 112 4.46 -26.29 6.89
CA LYS A 112 3.92 -25.04 6.32
C LYS A 112 3.30 -25.26 4.94
N MET A 113 3.90 -26.12 4.09
CA MET A 113 3.38 -26.43 2.76
C MET A 113 2.11 -27.30 2.79
N LYS A 114 1.90 -28.09 3.85
CA LYS A 114 0.69 -28.91 4.03
C LYS A 114 -0.49 -28.08 4.56
N MET A 115 -0.20 -27.04 5.35
CA MET A 115 -1.22 -26.14 5.90
C MET A 115 -1.86 -25.30 4.79
N SER A 116 -3.15 -24.99 4.95
CA SER A 116 -3.81 -24.07 4.03
C SER A 116 -3.25 -22.66 4.21
N ALA A 117 -3.27 -21.86 3.13
CA ALA A 117 -2.78 -20.48 3.18
C ALA A 117 -3.50 -19.60 4.24
N ASN A 118 -4.69 -19.99 4.69
CA ASN A 118 -5.47 -19.27 5.69
C ASN A 118 -5.13 -19.69 7.14
N ASP A 119 -4.53 -20.85 7.34
CA ASP A 119 -4.20 -21.37 8.68
C ASP A 119 -2.80 -20.93 9.14
N ILE A 120 -1.97 -20.48 8.20
CA ILE A 120 -0.62 -19.98 8.48
C ILE A 120 -0.73 -18.70 9.32
N LYS A 121 -0.26 -18.79 10.58
CA LYS A 121 -0.16 -17.64 11.48
C LYS A 121 0.94 -16.69 10.98
N VAL A 122 0.66 -15.38 11.02
CA VAL A 122 1.59 -14.31 10.61
C VAL A 122 1.93 -13.42 11.80
N ALA A 123 3.04 -12.69 11.71
CA ALA A 123 3.40 -11.73 12.75
C ALA A 123 2.37 -10.59 12.83
N VAL A 124 2.06 -10.18 14.05
CA VAL A 124 1.19 -9.02 14.32
C VAL A 124 2.10 -7.90 14.81
N VAL A 125 2.11 -6.81 14.06
CA VAL A 125 2.99 -5.66 14.28
C VAL A 125 2.10 -4.40 14.31
N VAL A 126 2.33 -3.52 15.28
CA VAL A 126 1.63 -2.24 15.37
C VAL A 126 2.07 -1.33 14.23
N ASP A 127 1.13 -0.54 13.70
CA ASP A 127 1.40 0.44 12.64
C ASP A 127 2.59 1.35 13.02
N PRO A 128 3.63 1.49 12.18
CA PRO A 128 4.75 2.39 12.41
C PRO A 128 4.34 3.84 12.73
N VAL A 129 3.20 4.31 12.19
CA VAL A 129 2.66 5.64 12.50
C VAL A 129 2.40 5.80 14.00
N LEU A 130 1.93 4.74 14.66
CA LEU A 130 1.70 4.73 16.10
C LEU A 130 2.95 4.27 16.86
N GLY A 131 3.60 3.19 16.42
CA GLY A 131 4.75 2.57 17.08
C GLY A 131 5.89 3.54 17.37
N ASN A 132 6.12 4.51 16.48
CA ASN A 132 7.17 5.52 16.63
C ASN A 132 6.84 6.62 17.65
N ILE A 133 5.55 6.84 17.96
CA ILE A 133 5.07 7.92 18.85
C ILE A 133 4.91 7.41 20.29
N LEU A 134 4.73 6.09 20.47
CA LEU A 134 4.48 5.49 21.77
C LEU A 134 5.72 5.55 22.68
N ARG A 135 5.50 6.00 23.92
CA ARG A 135 6.48 5.95 25.01
C ARG A 135 6.62 4.50 25.50
N PRO A 136 7.74 4.11 26.15
CA PRO A 136 7.98 2.72 26.56
C PRO A 136 6.82 2.07 27.34
N HIS A 137 6.28 2.75 28.36
CA HIS A 137 5.13 2.25 29.12
C HIS A 137 3.84 2.12 28.30
N GLN A 138 3.67 2.92 27.25
CA GLN A 138 2.52 2.81 26.35
C GLN A 138 2.67 1.59 25.43
N ARG A 139 3.90 1.27 25.01
CA ARG A 139 4.19 0.06 24.25
C ARG A 139 3.88 -1.18 25.08
N ASP A 140 4.27 -1.18 26.36
CA ASP A 140 3.95 -2.25 27.30
C ASP A 140 2.45 -2.36 27.55
N GLY A 141 1.75 -1.23 27.70
CA GLY A 141 0.29 -1.21 27.86
C GLY A 141 -0.46 -1.74 26.63
N VAL A 142 -0.02 -1.42 25.42
CA VAL A 142 -0.61 -1.96 24.18
C VAL A 142 -0.35 -3.46 24.06
N LYS A 143 0.86 -3.91 24.40
CA LYS A 143 1.19 -5.34 24.44
C LYS A 143 0.33 -6.09 25.45
N PHE A 144 0.22 -5.57 26.67
CA PHE A 144 -0.63 -6.14 27.71
C PHE A 144 -2.11 -6.22 27.27
N MET A 145 -2.64 -5.14 26.71
CA MET A 145 -4.02 -5.12 26.20
C MET A 145 -4.24 -6.19 25.12
N TYR A 146 -3.29 -6.34 24.19
CA TYR A 146 -3.35 -7.37 23.16
C TYR A 146 -3.34 -8.77 23.76
N ASP A 147 -2.47 -9.02 24.74
CA ASP A 147 -2.35 -10.32 25.40
C ASP A 147 -3.63 -10.68 26.17
N CYS A 148 -4.24 -9.72 26.87
CA CYS A 148 -5.53 -9.92 27.55
C CYS A 148 -6.66 -10.25 26.56
N ILE A 149 -6.77 -9.50 25.47
CA ILE A 149 -7.85 -9.70 24.47
C ILE A 149 -7.67 -11.03 23.73
N THR A 150 -6.43 -11.45 23.49
CA THR A 150 -6.10 -12.71 22.82
C THR A 150 -6.17 -13.90 23.78
N GLY A 151 -6.32 -13.67 25.09
CA GLY A 151 -6.39 -14.70 26.12
C GLY A 151 -5.04 -15.32 26.48
N ALA A 152 -3.92 -14.66 26.17
CA ALA A 152 -2.58 -15.17 26.44
C ALA A 152 -2.13 -14.95 27.90
N GLN A 153 -2.75 -14.02 28.62
CA GLN A 153 -2.42 -13.64 30.01
C GLN A 153 -3.59 -13.88 30.99
N ILE A 154 -4.56 -14.71 30.60
CA ILE A 154 -5.69 -15.12 31.45
C ILE A 154 -5.48 -16.59 31.81
N GLU A 155 -4.56 -16.86 32.73
CA GLU A 155 -4.45 -18.12 33.46
C GLU A 155 -4.35 -17.84 34.96
#